data_AF-A0A8B9L9Y8-F1
#
_entry.id   AF-A0A8B9L9Y8-F1
#
_cell.length_a   1.000
_cell.length_b   1.000
_cell.length_c   1.000
_cell.angle_alpha   90.00
_cell.angle_beta   90.00
_cell.angle_gamma   90.00
#
_symmetry.space_group_name_H-M   'P 1'
#
loop_
_entity.id
_entity.type
_entity.pdbx_description
1 polymer ?
#
loop_
_entity_poly.entity_id
_entity_poly.type
_entity_poly.pdbx_seq_one_letter_code
_entity_poly.pdbx_strand_id
1 'polypeptide(L)'
;MSQHALLSVGAKAWRSIPCLRSELRLDLTLGCGQSFRWRETGEGHWTGVMGGRVWTLTQTEDTLWYHVYSNPGNTALINGQKRKAEVGPQHSGKKLKQVSTVKKEEDELDLDAVSSEQDEKAGTLLRDYFQLDVKLGDLYREWSDADQHFSQTAHIFTGVRMLRQDPVECLFSFICSSNNHISRIQGMVERLCNTLGTPLCKLDDTHYHDFPPLQALADSKVEACLRDLGFGYRARFLQQSAHLIMNSHGPDWLYTLRSAPYLQARDALRTLPGVGLKVADCVCLMSLDKSEAVPVDTHVWQIAKRDYNCAAGHGQKTLTDKLYNEIGDFFRKLWGCYAGWAHSVLFCADLKKFQNLKEVAVKEEKKEKIKRLTNRTKKKTVKKEEGEGE
;
A
#
# COMPACT_ATOMS: atom_id res chain seq x y z
N MET A 1 8.53 27.26 4.76
CA MET A 1 8.91 26.02 5.47
C MET A 1 8.02 24.91 4.93
N SER A 2 8.58 23.72 4.66
CA SER A 2 7.83 22.55 4.21
C SER A 2 6.68 22.25 5.16
N GLN A 3 5.46 22.11 4.66
CA GLN A 3 4.30 21.64 5.42
C GLN A 3 4.29 20.13 5.57
N HIS A 4 5.08 19.41 4.77
CA HIS A 4 5.36 18.00 5.02
C HIS A 4 6.20 17.85 6.28
N ALA A 5 5.68 17.06 7.22
CA ALA A 5 6.35 16.71 8.45
C ALA A 5 7.67 15.98 8.16
N LEU A 6 8.74 16.45 8.80
CA LEU A 6 10.03 15.78 8.85
C LEU A 6 10.30 15.40 10.31
N LEU A 7 10.81 14.20 10.56
CA LEU A 7 11.03 13.72 11.92
C LEU A 7 11.99 14.63 12.72
N SER A 8 12.94 15.28 12.05
CA SER A 8 13.87 16.26 12.64
C SER A 8 13.19 17.55 13.10
N VAL A 9 11.97 17.83 12.64
CA VAL A 9 11.23 19.08 12.89
C VAL A 9 9.87 18.73 13.51
N GLY A 10 9.84 18.53 14.83
CA GLY A 10 8.58 18.43 15.60
C GLY A 10 8.29 17.09 16.27
N ALA A 11 9.19 16.61 17.12
CA ALA A 11 9.09 15.32 17.82
C ALA A 11 7.75 15.05 18.55
N LYS A 12 7.03 16.10 19.00
CA LYS A 12 5.75 15.95 19.71
C LYS A 12 4.59 15.50 18.82
N ALA A 13 4.68 15.70 17.50
CA ALA A 13 3.61 15.39 16.55
C ALA A 13 3.73 13.99 15.94
N TRP A 14 4.86 13.29 16.17
CA TRP A 14 5.09 11.95 15.68
C TRP A 14 4.69 10.90 16.71
N ARG A 15 4.26 9.76 16.21
CA ARG A 15 4.00 8.54 16.97
C ARG A 15 4.81 7.40 16.35
N SER A 16 4.97 6.31 17.08
CA SER A 16 5.83 5.21 16.66
C SER A 16 5.22 3.83 16.89
N ILE A 17 5.71 2.88 16.11
CA ILE A 17 5.42 1.46 16.20
C ILE A 17 6.78 0.74 16.16
N PRO A 18 7.13 -0.10 17.15
CA PRO A 18 8.27 -0.99 17.05
C PRO A 18 8.13 -1.87 15.80
N CYS A 19 9.08 -1.77 14.89
CA CYS A 19 9.05 -2.45 13.59
C CYS A 19 10.47 -2.50 13.01
N LEU A 20 11.08 -3.68 13.02
CA LEU A 20 12.39 -3.89 12.42
C LEU A 20 12.35 -3.69 10.91
N ARG A 21 13.45 -3.22 10.33
CA ARG A 21 13.61 -3.11 8.87
C ARG A 21 13.44 -4.44 8.13
N SER A 22 13.79 -5.56 8.76
CA SER A 22 13.54 -6.90 8.22
C SER A 22 12.05 -7.22 8.11
N GLU A 23 11.23 -6.60 8.95
CA GLU A 23 9.77 -6.66 8.86
C GLU A 23 9.29 -5.62 7.84
N LEU A 24 9.69 -4.34 7.92
CA LEU A 24 9.23 -3.29 6.99
C LEU A 24 10.36 -2.51 6.32
N ARG A 25 10.31 -2.47 4.99
CA ARG A 25 11.01 -1.49 4.15
C ARG A 25 9.98 -0.63 3.42
N LEU A 26 9.74 0.60 3.92
CA LEU A 26 8.80 1.55 3.31
C LEU A 26 9.13 1.82 1.84
N ASP A 27 10.39 2.00 1.50
CA ASP A 27 10.85 2.30 0.15
C ASP A 27 10.53 1.18 -0.85
N LEU A 28 10.69 -0.06 -0.43
CA LEU A 28 10.38 -1.24 -1.24
C LEU A 28 8.86 -1.51 -1.27
N THR A 29 8.18 -1.41 -0.13
CA THR A 29 6.76 -1.75 0.01
C THR A 29 5.85 -0.71 -0.67
N LEU A 30 6.10 0.58 -0.42
CA LEU A 30 5.29 1.67 -1.00
C LEU A 30 5.73 2.02 -2.43
N GLY A 31 6.96 1.67 -2.80
CA GLY A 31 7.54 1.98 -4.11
C GLY A 31 7.36 0.91 -5.18
N CYS A 32 6.84 -0.27 -4.85
CA CYS A 32 6.74 -1.40 -5.78
C CYS A 32 5.41 -1.51 -6.54
N GLY A 33 4.49 -0.56 -6.39
CA GLY A 33 3.23 -0.53 -7.16
C GLY A 33 2.11 -1.41 -6.61
N GLN A 34 2.15 -1.75 -5.32
CA GLN A 34 0.99 -2.29 -4.59
C GLN A 34 -0.07 -1.21 -4.37
N SER A 35 0.35 -0.03 -3.93
CA SER A 35 -0.47 1.17 -3.81
C SER A 35 0.09 2.27 -4.72
N PHE A 36 -0.78 3.19 -5.12
CA PHE A 36 -0.44 4.35 -5.96
C PHE A 36 -0.62 5.69 -5.23
N ARG A 37 -0.90 5.64 -3.92
CA ARG A 37 -1.28 6.79 -3.09
C ARG A 37 -0.15 7.36 -2.24
N TRP A 38 1.04 6.78 -2.33
CA TRP A 38 2.22 7.20 -1.57
C TRP A 38 3.25 7.90 -2.46
N ARG A 39 3.95 8.89 -1.91
CA ARG A 39 5.04 9.63 -2.53
C ARG A 39 6.17 9.80 -1.52
N GLU A 40 7.41 9.67 -1.96
CA GLU A 40 8.54 10.12 -1.18
C GLU A 40 8.62 11.65 -1.27
N THR A 41 8.23 12.34 -0.19
CA THR A 41 8.16 13.82 -0.11
C THR A 41 9.37 14.43 0.58
N GLY A 42 10.23 13.60 1.15
CA GLY A 42 11.55 13.92 1.69
C GLY A 42 12.36 12.63 1.79
N GLU A 43 13.67 12.71 2.02
CA GLU A 43 14.53 11.53 2.11
C GLU A 43 13.99 10.53 3.15
N GLY A 44 13.56 9.36 2.70
CA GLY A 44 12.96 8.34 3.56
C GLY A 44 11.60 8.71 4.19
N HIS A 45 10.96 9.80 3.76
CA HIS A 45 9.67 10.26 4.24
C HIS A 45 8.59 10.06 3.16
N TRP A 46 7.60 9.23 3.46
CA TRP A 46 6.55 8.83 2.55
C TRP A 46 5.23 9.45 2.97
N THR A 47 4.66 10.31 2.13
CA THR A 47 3.36 10.94 2.38
C THR A 47 2.29 10.35 1.46
N GLY A 48 1.12 10.05 2.02
CA GLY A 48 0.03 9.43 1.29
C GLY A 48 -1.30 9.50 2.02
N VAL A 49 -2.33 8.95 1.39
CA VAL A 49 -3.70 8.92 1.92
C VAL A 49 -4.09 7.48 2.23
N MET A 50 -4.65 7.26 3.42
CA MET A 50 -5.13 5.96 3.87
C MET A 50 -6.21 6.17 4.93
N GLY A 51 -7.34 5.48 4.79
CA GLY A 51 -8.46 5.53 5.74
C GLY A 51 -9.02 6.94 5.96
N GLY A 52 -9.18 7.72 4.88
CA GLY A 52 -9.70 9.09 4.94
C GLY A 52 -8.79 10.10 5.64
N ARG A 53 -7.50 9.78 5.79
CA ARG A 53 -6.51 10.64 6.47
C ARG A 53 -5.25 10.76 5.64
N VAL A 54 -4.56 11.89 5.79
CA VAL A 54 -3.22 12.09 5.22
C VAL A 54 -2.18 11.70 6.27
N TRP A 55 -1.17 10.96 5.82
CA TRP A 55 -0.12 10.39 6.65
C TRP A 55 1.24 10.79 6.10
N THR A 56 2.20 11.03 6.97
CA THR A 56 3.63 10.93 6.63
C THR A 56 4.26 9.82 7.45
N LEU A 57 4.99 8.93 6.79
CA LEU A 57 5.67 7.78 7.38
C LEU A 57 7.18 7.91 7.18
N THR A 58 7.96 7.50 8.17
CA THR A 58 9.40 7.29 8.03
C THR A 58 9.84 6.16 8.95
N GLN A 59 11.08 5.67 8.83
CA GLN A 59 11.55 4.53 9.62
C GLN A 59 13.02 4.66 10.01
N THR A 60 13.35 4.18 11.22
CA THR A 60 14.71 3.84 11.64
C THR A 60 14.97 2.35 11.39
N GLU A 61 16.01 1.78 11.99
CA GLU A 61 16.30 0.33 11.88
C GLU A 61 15.27 -0.56 12.60
N ASP A 62 14.65 -0.04 13.67
CA ASP A 62 13.79 -0.80 14.59
C ASP A 62 12.42 -0.18 14.85
N THR A 63 12.14 0.99 14.25
CA THR A 63 10.94 1.76 14.56
C THR A 63 10.33 2.35 13.28
N LEU A 64 9.02 2.14 13.10
CA LEU A 64 8.19 2.85 12.14
C LEU A 64 7.62 4.10 12.83
N TRP A 65 7.87 5.27 12.25
CA TRP A 65 7.35 6.55 12.71
C TRP A 65 6.23 7.02 11.79
N TYR A 66 5.17 7.58 12.36
CA TYR A 66 4.07 8.14 11.62
C TYR A 66 3.58 9.46 12.18
N HIS A 67 3.07 10.31 11.29
CA HIS A 67 2.37 11.55 11.58
C HIS A 67 1.07 11.57 10.80
N VAL A 68 -0.03 11.96 11.45
CA VAL A 68 -1.36 12.07 10.83
C VAL A 68 -1.80 13.53 10.84
N TYR A 69 -2.12 14.06 9.67
CA TYR A 69 -2.58 15.44 9.57
C TYR A 69 -4.05 15.53 9.98
N SER A 70 -4.34 16.43 10.91
CA SER A 70 -5.70 16.74 11.33
C SER A 70 -6.46 17.44 10.21
N ASN A 71 -7.69 17.02 9.93
CA ASN A 71 -8.57 17.74 9.01
C ASN A 71 -9.32 18.84 9.78
N PRO A 72 -9.10 20.15 9.50
CA PRO A 72 -9.83 21.23 10.16
C PRO A 72 -11.36 21.17 9.93
N GLY A 73 -11.81 20.47 8.89
CA GLY A 73 -13.23 20.36 8.52
C GLY A 73 -14.03 19.28 9.26
N ASN A 74 -13.38 18.34 9.96
CA ASN A 74 -14.07 17.19 10.55
C ASN A 74 -14.54 17.42 12.00
N THR A 75 -14.00 18.43 12.69
CA THR A 75 -14.46 18.83 14.03
C THR A 75 -15.88 19.42 14.02
N ALA A 76 -16.34 19.97 12.89
CA ALA A 76 -17.69 20.54 12.76
C ALA A 76 -18.78 19.48 12.56
N LEU A 77 -18.44 18.28 12.05
CA LEU A 77 -19.43 17.22 11.78
C LEU A 77 -19.67 16.29 12.99
N ILE A 78 -18.72 16.23 13.92
CA ILE A 78 -18.83 15.39 15.14
C ILE A 78 -19.73 16.06 16.21
N ASN A 79 -19.82 17.39 16.23
CA ASN A 79 -20.67 18.13 17.19
C ASN A 79 -22.11 18.39 16.70
N GLY A 80 -22.55 17.70 15.64
CA GLY A 80 -23.90 17.81 15.09
C GLY A 80 -24.96 17.06 15.89
N GLN A 81 -25.26 17.49 17.12
CA GLN A 81 -26.53 17.14 17.74
C GLN A 81 -27.67 17.56 16.81
N LYS A 82 -28.50 16.57 16.42
CA LYS A 82 -29.75 16.72 15.68
C LYS A 82 -30.56 17.91 16.22
N ARG A 83 -30.51 19.06 15.53
CA ARG A 83 -31.58 20.05 15.65
C ARG A 83 -32.67 19.67 14.66
N LYS A 84 -33.72 19.05 15.20
CA LYS A 84 -35.03 18.94 14.56
C LYS A 84 -35.42 20.31 13.99
N ALA A 85 -35.78 20.34 12.72
CA ALA A 85 -36.48 21.47 12.14
C ALA A 85 -37.90 21.48 12.72
N GLU A 86 -38.15 22.36 13.69
CA GLU A 86 -39.50 22.78 14.07
C GLU A 86 -39.77 24.16 13.49
N VAL A 87 -40.85 24.20 12.73
CA VAL A 87 -41.47 25.38 12.13
C VAL A 87 -42.00 26.28 13.24
N GLY A 88 -41.69 27.58 13.19
CA GLY A 88 -42.28 28.57 14.08
C GLY A 88 -42.56 29.88 13.34
N PRO A 89 -43.80 30.42 13.38
CA PRO A 89 -44.11 31.74 12.87
C PRO A 89 -43.74 32.85 13.86
N GLN A 90 -43.65 34.06 13.32
CA GLN A 90 -43.26 35.32 13.93
C GLN A 90 -44.13 35.73 15.14
N HIS A 91 -43.52 36.33 16.18
CA HIS A 91 -43.88 37.67 16.67
C HIS A 91 -42.98 38.20 17.82
N SER A 92 -42.65 39.49 17.68
CA SER A 92 -42.33 40.58 18.63
C SER A 92 -42.08 40.32 20.13
N GLY A 93 -41.06 41.02 20.68
CA GLY A 93 -41.24 41.83 21.89
C GLY A 93 -40.18 41.77 23.01
N LYS A 94 -39.46 42.89 23.17
CA LYS A 94 -38.90 43.49 24.41
C LYS A 94 -37.67 42.88 25.14
N LYS A 95 -36.72 43.80 25.39
CA LYS A 95 -35.52 43.73 26.24
C LYS A 95 -35.84 43.45 27.70
N LEU A 96 -34.96 42.72 28.39
CA LEU A 96 -34.52 43.05 29.76
C LEU A 96 -33.08 42.54 29.97
N LYS A 97 -32.25 43.39 30.60
CA LYS A 97 -30.87 43.08 31.02
C LYS A 97 -30.91 42.35 32.36
N GLN A 98 -30.14 41.27 32.51
CA GLN A 98 -29.62 40.87 33.81
C GLN A 98 -28.22 40.27 33.67
N VAL A 99 -27.31 40.80 34.47
CA VAL A 99 -25.91 40.42 34.57
C VAL A 99 -25.82 39.25 35.54
N SER A 100 -25.22 38.14 35.11
CA SER A 100 -24.77 37.06 36.00
C SER A 100 -23.39 36.61 35.58
N THR A 101 -22.42 36.92 36.42
CA THR A 101 -21.03 36.48 36.39
C THR A 101 -20.97 34.96 36.52
N VAL A 102 -20.57 34.26 35.45
CA VAL A 102 -20.25 32.83 35.50
C VAL A 102 -18.75 32.69 35.26
N LYS A 103 -18.07 32.13 36.26
CA LYS A 103 -16.67 31.74 36.21
C LYS A 103 -16.49 30.74 35.06
N LYS A 104 -15.59 31.04 34.13
CA LYS A 104 -15.00 30.07 33.20
C LYS A 104 -13.82 29.41 33.92
N GLU A 105 -14.10 28.30 34.58
CA GLU A 105 -13.11 27.26 34.82
C GLU A 105 -13.67 26.00 34.13
N GLU A 106 -12.77 25.18 33.58
CA GLU A 106 -13.01 23.93 32.85
C GLU A 106 -13.17 24.04 31.32
N ASP A 107 -12.04 23.93 30.62
CA ASP A 107 -11.94 23.42 29.23
C ASP A 107 -10.51 22.90 28.92
N GLU A 108 -9.79 22.38 29.93
CA GLU A 108 -8.43 21.82 29.77
C GLU A 108 -8.37 20.29 29.96
N LEU A 109 -9.46 19.65 30.38
CA LEU A 109 -9.48 18.24 30.78
C LEU A 109 -9.94 17.24 29.70
N ASP A 110 -10.18 17.67 28.45
CA ASP A 110 -10.76 16.79 27.41
C ASP A 110 -10.00 16.79 26.06
N LEU A 111 -8.95 17.61 25.90
CA LEU A 111 -8.15 17.65 24.66
C LEU A 111 -7.09 16.53 24.59
N ASP A 112 -6.46 16.21 25.73
CA ASP A 112 -5.41 15.19 25.80
C ASP A 112 -5.98 13.76 25.69
N ALA A 113 -7.15 13.50 26.29
CA ALA A 113 -7.82 12.20 26.19
C ALA A 113 -8.28 11.92 24.74
N VAL A 114 -8.90 12.91 24.08
CA VAL A 114 -9.33 12.79 22.67
C VAL A 114 -8.14 12.62 21.72
N SER A 115 -7.00 13.28 21.98
CA SER A 115 -5.76 13.06 21.21
C SER A 115 -5.25 11.63 21.36
N SER A 116 -5.22 11.09 22.58
CA SER A 116 -4.70 9.73 22.83
C SER A 116 -5.53 8.64 22.15
N GLU A 117 -6.86 8.71 22.18
CA GLU A 117 -7.70 7.73 21.48
C GLU A 117 -7.57 7.80 19.95
N GLN A 118 -7.46 9.01 19.39
CA GLN A 118 -7.27 9.19 17.96
C GLN A 118 -5.93 8.64 17.48
N ASP A 119 -4.89 8.77 18.32
CA ASP A 119 -3.56 8.20 18.10
C ASP A 119 -3.57 6.67 18.17
N GLU A 120 -4.27 6.07 19.13
CA GLU A 120 -4.41 4.61 19.23
C GLU A 120 -5.17 4.02 18.03
N LYS A 121 -6.28 4.66 17.62
CA LYS A 121 -7.04 4.29 16.43
C LYS A 121 -6.17 4.41 15.16
N ALA A 122 -5.37 5.47 15.06
CA ALA A 122 -4.43 5.65 13.96
C ALA A 122 -3.36 4.56 13.93
N GLY A 123 -2.73 4.25 15.07
CA GLY A 123 -1.74 3.18 15.19
C GLY A 123 -2.32 1.82 14.82
N THR A 124 -3.56 1.53 15.22
CA THR A 124 -4.26 0.27 14.88
C THR A 124 -4.51 0.15 13.38
N LEU A 125 -5.01 1.23 12.75
CA LEU A 125 -5.22 1.29 11.30
C LEU A 125 -3.90 1.07 10.53
N LEU A 126 -2.82 1.68 10.98
CA LEU A 126 -1.51 1.55 10.33
C LEU A 126 -0.94 0.12 10.48
N ARG A 127 -1.14 -0.52 11.64
CA ARG A 127 -0.77 -1.93 11.88
C ARG A 127 -1.54 -2.87 10.96
N ASP A 128 -2.85 -2.66 10.78
CA ASP A 128 -3.69 -3.45 9.89
C ASP A 128 -3.32 -3.25 8.41
N TYR A 129 -3.14 -2.00 7.98
CA TYR A 129 -2.77 -1.69 6.60
C TYR A 129 -1.45 -2.33 6.18
N PHE A 130 -0.46 -2.34 7.08
CA PHE A 130 0.79 -3.04 6.85
C PHE A 130 0.73 -4.52 7.24
N GLN A 131 -0.31 -5.05 7.88
CA GLN A 131 -0.37 -6.43 8.37
C GLN A 131 0.81 -6.80 9.29
N LEU A 132 1.07 -5.94 10.29
CA LEU A 132 2.23 -6.07 11.20
C LEU A 132 2.11 -7.21 12.23
N ASP A 133 0.96 -7.89 12.29
CA ASP A 133 0.73 -9.10 13.08
C ASP A 133 1.32 -10.35 12.40
N VAL A 134 1.48 -10.33 11.08
CA VAL A 134 2.14 -11.40 10.32
C VAL A 134 3.65 -11.26 10.46
N LYS A 135 4.30 -12.28 11.03
CA LYS A 135 5.75 -12.35 11.21
C LYS A 135 6.45 -12.60 9.87
N LEU A 136 6.88 -11.53 9.20
CA LEU A 136 7.44 -11.62 7.85
C LEU A 136 8.74 -12.41 7.84
N GLY A 137 9.56 -12.29 8.90
CA GLY A 137 10.79 -13.06 9.05
C GLY A 137 10.58 -14.58 9.07
N ASP A 138 9.43 -15.06 9.56
CA ASP A 138 9.10 -16.49 9.57
C ASP A 138 8.80 -16.97 8.14
N LEU A 139 7.97 -16.21 7.41
CA LEU A 139 7.65 -16.46 6.01
C LEU A 139 8.89 -16.45 5.11
N TYR A 140 9.80 -15.47 5.30
CA TYR A 140 11.04 -15.40 4.55
C TYR A 140 11.93 -16.64 4.74
N ARG A 141 11.94 -17.24 5.94
CA ARG A 141 12.67 -18.50 6.19
C ARG A 141 12.01 -19.66 5.45
N GLU A 142 10.70 -19.82 5.59
CA GLU A 142 9.95 -20.88 4.90
C GLU A 142 10.13 -20.83 3.37
N TRP A 143 10.01 -19.65 2.76
CA TRP A 143 10.21 -19.50 1.33
C TRP A 143 11.66 -19.69 0.90
N SER A 144 12.63 -19.28 1.72
CA SER A 144 14.05 -19.50 1.43
C SER A 144 14.45 -20.97 1.51
N ASP A 145 13.84 -21.73 2.42
CA ASP A 145 14.05 -23.18 2.55
C ASP A 145 13.41 -23.94 1.37
N ALA A 146 12.26 -23.49 0.89
CA ALA A 146 11.55 -24.09 -0.24
C ALA A 146 12.15 -23.69 -1.61
N ASP A 147 12.79 -22.52 -1.71
CA ASP A 147 13.25 -21.95 -2.98
C ASP A 147 14.61 -21.24 -2.88
N GLN A 148 15.61 -21.87 -3.50
CA GLN A 148 16.98 -21.35 -3.55
C GLN A 148 17.09 -20.01 -4.29
N HIS A 149 16.26 -19.74 -5.31
CA HIS A 149 16.25 -18.46 -6.00
C HIS A 149 15.67 -17.36 -5.10
N PHE A 150 14.58 -17.67 -4.40
CA PHE A 150 14.01 -16.76 -3.40
C PHE A 150 15.04 -16.42 -2.32
N SER A 151 15.73 -17.43 -1.76
CA SER A 151 16.79 -17.24 -0.76
C SER A 151 17.86 -16.23 -1.19
N GLN A 152 18.28 -16.29 -2.47
CA GLN A 152 19.22 -15.32 -3.05
C GLN A 152 18.64 -13.92 -3.24
N THR A 153 17.33 -13.76 -3.32
CA THR A 153 16.70 -12.44 -3.44
C THR A 153 16.37 -11.85 -2.07
N ALA A 154 15.96 -12.70 -1.13
CA ALA A 154 15.47 -12.38 0.21
C ALA A 154 16.46 -11.54 1.03
N HIS A 155 17.77 -11.80 0.91
CA HIS A 155 18.79 -11.07 1.66
C HIS A 155 18.95 -9.60 1.23
N ILE A 156 18.62 -9.27 -0.02
CA ILE A 156 18.70 -7.90 -0.57
C ILE A 156 17.35 -7.20 -0.40
N PHE A 157 16.27 -7.93 -0.67
CA PHE A 157 14.89 -7.44 -0.65
C PHE A 157 14.14 -7.91 0.59
N THR A 158 14.71 -7.69 1.77
CA THR A 158 14.04 -7.93 3.05
C THR A 158 12.98 -6.86 3.32
N GLY A 159 11.99 -7.16 4.16
CA GLY A 159 10.97 -6.18 4.58
C GLY A 159 9.95 -5.78 3.50
N VAL A 160 9.85 -6.51 2.39
CA VAL A 160 8.81 -6.30 1.38
C VAL A 160 7.53 -6.96 1.87
N ARG A 161 6.56 -6.16 2.32
CA ARG A 161 5.29 -6.67 2.86
C ARG A 161 4.11 -6.39 1.94
N MET A 162 3.07 -7.18 2.08
CA MET A 162 1.79 -6.98 1.43
C MET A 162 0.93 -5.96 2.17
N LEU A 163 0.45 -4.95 1.46
CA LEU A 163 -0.53 -4.01 2.00
C LEU A 163 -1.93 -4.63 2.06
N ARG A 164 -2.71 -4.27 3.08
CA ARG A 164 -4.14 -4.59 3.21
C ARG A 164 -4.97 -3.36 2.89
N GLN A 165 -5.17 -3.11 1.61
CA GLN A 165 -5.82 -1.90 1.10
C GLN A 165 -7.35 -1.96 1.26
N ASP A 166 -8.00 -0.79 1.14
CA ASP A 166 -9.45 -0.72 0.96
C ASP A 166 -9.85 -1.38 -0.38
N PRO A 167 -10.86 -2.28 -0.40
CA PRO A 167 -11.28 -2.98 -1.61
C PRO A 167 -11.73 -2.08 -2.77
N VAL A 168 -12.38 -0.94 -2.48
CA VAL A 168 -12.82 0.02 -3.51
C VAL A 168 -11.58 0.70 -4.10
N GLU A 169 -10.73 1.30 -3.27
CA GLU A 169 -9.49 1.94 -3.72
C GLU A 169 -8.63 0.98 -4.55
N CYS A 170 -8.44 -0.25 -4.05
CA CYS A 170 -7.64 -1.27 -4.69
C CYS A 170 -8.21 -1.65 -6.07
N LEU A 171 -9.51 -1.97 -6.15
CA LEU A 171 -10.15 -2.36 -7.41
C LEU A 171 -10.02 -1.29 -8.49
N PHE A 172 -10.45 -0.06 -8.21
CA PHE A 172 -10.49 0.99 -9.22
C PHE A 172 -9.09 1.48 -9.59
N SER A 173 -8.13 1.41 -8.66
CA SER A 173 -6.71 1.63 -8.97
C SER A 173 -6.16 0.56 -9.92
N PHE A 174 -6.46 -0.72 -9.70
CA PHE A 174 -5.95 -1.79 -10.57
C PHE A 174 -6.68 -1.88 -11.93
N ILE A 175 -7.93 -1.42 -12.05
CA ILE A 175 -8.56 -1.20 -13.36
C ILE A 175 -7.73 -0.21 -14.19
N CYS A 176 -7.19 0.85 -13.55
CA CYS A 176 -6.28 1.81 -14.19
C CYS A 176 -4.92 1.21 -14.61
N SER A 177 -4.53 0.06 -14.04
CA SER A 177 -3.23 -0.57 -14.25
C SER A 177 -3.10 -1.41 -15.53
N SER A 178 -4.21 -1.87 -16.10
CA SER A 178 -4.22 -2.73 -17.28
C SER A 178 -3.43 -2.11 -18.43
N ASN A 179 -2.41 -2.78 -18.98
CA ASN A 179 -1.54 -2.24 -20.06
C ASN A 179 -1.03 -0.82 -19.78
N ASN A 180 -0.33 -0.63 -18.65
CA ASN A 180 0.12 0.66 -18.17
C ASN A 180 1.41 0.51 -17.34
N HIS A 181 2.01 1.62 -16.90
CA HIS A 181 3.21 1.60 -16.04
C HIS A 181 2.98 2.41 -14.75
N ILE A 182 3.68 2.04 -13.67
CA ILE A 182 3.46 2.53 -12.29
C ILE A 182 3.30 4.06 -12.23
N SER A 183 4.24 4.82 -12.80
CA SER A 183 4.19 6.30 -12.77
C SER A 183 2.94 6.89 -13.43
N ARG A 184 2.45 6.33 -14.54
CA ARG A 184 1.23 6.81 -15.20
C ARG A 184 -0.02 6.40 -14.43
N ILE A 185 -0.05 5.18 -13.89
CA ILE A 185 -1.16 4.72 -13.02
C ILE A 185 -1.29 5.64 -11.83
N GLN A 186 -0.16 5.94 -11.19
CA GLN A 186 -0.05 6.85 -10.07
C GLN A 186 -0.61 8.24 -10.36
N GLY A 187 -0.29 8.84 -11.52
CA GLY A 187 -0.90 10.10 -11.95
C GLY A 187 -2.38 9.98 -12.31
N MET A 188 -2.84 8.84 -12.85
CA MET A 188 -4.26 8.61 -13.11
C MET A 188 -5.06 8.53 -11.80
N VAL A 189 -4.62 7.74 -10.84
CA VAL A 189 -5.27 7.60 -9.52
C VAL A 189 -5.29 8.95 -8.79
N GLU A 190 -4.23 9.74 -8.88
CA GLU A 190 -4.20 11.10 -8.31
C GLU A 190 -5.25 12.02 -8.94
N ARG A 191 -5.36 12.06 -10.28
CA ARG A 191 -6.43 12.82 -10.95
C ARG A 191 -7.82 12.32 -10.59
N LEU A 192 -8.00 11.00 -10.49
CA LEU A 192 -9.27 10.40 -10.07
C LEU A 192 -9.72 10.93 -8.70
N CYS A 193 -8.82 10.91 -7.72
CA CYS A 193 -9.08 11.39 -6.37
C CYS A 193 -9.29 12.91 -6.34
N ASN A 194 -8.50 13.69 -7.08
CA ASN A 194 -8.65 15.15 -7.12
C ASN A 194 -9.97 15.60 -7.76
N THR A 195 -10.52 14.81 -8.68
CA THR A 195 -11.77 15.15 -9.37
C THR A 195 -13.01 14.66 -8.63
N LEU A 196 -12.98 13.45 -8.07
CA LEU A 196 -14.17 12.78 -7.53
C LEU A 196 -14.08 12.47 -6.03
N GLY A 197 -12.92 12.70 -5.41
CA GLY A 197 -12.66 12.39 -4.00
C GLY A 197 -12.93 13.57 -3.07
N THR A 198 -13.18 13.26 -1.80
CA THR A 198 -13.42 14.28 -0.76
C THR A 198 -12.11 15.01 -0.42
N PRO A 199 -12.04 16.35 -0.44
CA PRO A 199 -10.85 17.08 -0.02
C PRO A 199 -10.49 16.81 1.45
N LEU A 200 -9.21 16.56 1.73
CA LEU A 200 -8.70 16.29 3.08
C LEU A 200 -7.88 17.46 3.62
N CYS A 201 -6.75 17.77 2.97
CA CYS A 201 -5.91 18.91 3.32
C CYS A 201 -5.03 19.33 2.15
N LYS A 202 -4.30 20.43 2.33
CA LYS A 202 -3.24 20.88 1.43
C LYS A 202 -1.93 20.88 2.22
N LEU A 203 -0.90 20.27 1.66
CA LEU A 203 0.47 20.32 2.18
C LEU A 203 1.38 20.90 1.09
N ASP A 204 2.00 22.03 1.39
CA ASP A 204 2.73 22.86 0.43
C ASP A 204 1.81 23.19 -0.75
N ASP A 205 2.18 22.83 -1.98
CA ASP A 205 1.34 23.02 -3.17
C ASP A 205 0.50 21.79 -3.54
N THR A 206 0.55 20.73 -2.73
CA THR A 206 -0.13 19.46 -3.02
C THR A 206 -1.46 19.37 -2.28
N HIS A 207 -2.55 19.19 -3.04
CA HIS A 207 -3.88 18.92 -2.50
C HIS A 207 -4.10 17.42 -2.34
N TYR A 208 -4.45 17.00 -1.14
CA TYR A 208 -4.78 15.62 -0.81
C TYR A 208 -6.30 15.45 -0.73
N HIS A 209 -6.81 14.47 -1.46
CA HIS A 209 -8.21 14.07 -1.47
C HIS A 209 -8.29 12.60 -1.08
N ASP A 210 -9.39 12.19 -0.48
CA ASP A 210 -9.70 10.78 -0.23
C ASP A 210 -9.99 10.05 -1.55
N PHE A 211 -10.02 8.71 -1.51
CA PHE A 211 -10.47 7.95 -2.67
C PHE A 211 -11.97 8.18 -2.93
N PRO A 212 -12.42 8.29 -4.19
CA PRO A 212 -13.83 8.52 -4.48
C PRO A 212 -14.73 7.39 -3.97
N PRO A 213 -15.87 7.69 -3.32
CA PRO A 213 -16.84 6.67 -2.94
C PRO A 213 -17.49 6.05 -4.19
N LEU A 214 -18.01 4.82 -4.07
CA LEU A 214 -18.67 4.10 -5.18
C LEU A 214 -19.78 4.92 -5.84
N GLN A 215 -20.54 5.69 -5.06
CA GLN A 215 -21.62 6.55 -5.55
C GLN A 215 -21.08 7.64 -6.49
N ALA A 216 -19.94 8.25 -6.16
CA ALA A 216 -19.30 9.25 -7.00
C ALA A 216 -18.75 8.65 -8.30
N LEU A 217 -18.27 7.40 -8.27
CA LEU A 217 -17.77 6.68 -9.45
C LEU A 217 -18.90 6.18 -10.37
N ALA A 218 -20.07 5.86 -9.80
CA ALA A 218 -21.20 5.27 -10.52
C ALA A 218 -22.04 6.29 -11.31
N ASP A 219 -21.85 7.60 -11.08
CA ASP A 219 -22.61 8.66 -11.76
C ASP A 219 -22.43 8.58 -13.30
N SER A 220 -23.51 8.81 -14.03
CA SER A 220 -23.56 8.64 -15.49
C SER A 220 -22.64 9.59 -16.26
N LYS A 221 -22.23 10.71 -15.65
CA LYS A 221 -21.31 11.69 -16.26
C LYS A 221 -19.84 11.32 -16.08
N VAL A 222 -19.52 10.37 -15.20
CA VAL A 222 -18.14 10.04 -14.82
C VAL A 222 -17.35 9.49 -15.99
N GLU A 223 -17.94 8.66 -16.86
CA GLU A 223 -17.21 8.13 -18.02
C GLU A 223 -16.69 9.28 -18.91
N ALA A 224 -17.55 10.24 -19.25
CA ALA A 224 -17.16 11.38 -20.08
C ALA A 224 -16.07 12.22 -19.40
N CYS A 225 -16.25 12.55 -18.12
CA CYS A 225 -15.27 13.28 -17.33
C CYS A 225 -13.89 12.59 -17.30
N LEU A 226 -13.86 11.27 -17.10
CA LEU A 226 -12.60 10.52 -17.05
C LEU A 226 -11.94 10.40 -18.43
N ARG A 227 -12.72 10.40 -19.53
CA ARG A 227 -12.16 10.47 -20.88
C ARG A 227 -11.41 11.78 -21.11
N ASP A 228 -11.99 12.90 -20.69
CA ASP A 228 -11.35 14.22 -20.78
C ASP A 228 -10.06 14.29 -19.94
N LEU A 229 -10.00 13.56 -18.82
CA LEU A 229 -8.81 13.43 -17.97
C LEU A 229 -7.78 12.39 -18.46
N GLY A 230 -7.98 11.83 -19.66
CA GLY A 230 -7.01 10.95 -20.32
C GLY A 230 -7.00 9.50 -19.85
N PHE A 231 -8.11 9.00 -19.27
CA PHE A 231 -8.22 7.59 -18.87
C PHE A 231 -8.43 6.64 -20.06
N GLY A 232 -8.83 7.18 -21.22
CA GLY A 232 -9.07 6.43 -22.43
C GLY A 232 -10.19 5.41 -22.25
N TYR A 233 -10.00 4.19 -22.76
CA TYR A 233 -11.01 3.12 -22.66
C TYR A 233 -11.32 2.70 -21.21
N ARG A 234 -10.40 2.95 -20.25
CA ARG A 234 -10.59 2.58 -18.84
C ARG A 234 -11.66 3.42 -18.15
N ALA A 235 -11.95 4.62 -18.66
CA ALA A 235 -13.04 5.47 -18.15
C ALA A 235 -14.36 4.72 -18.09
N ARG A 236 -14.68 3.98 -19.17
CA ARG A 236 -15.88 3.12 -19.24
C ARG A 236 -15.85 2.03 -18.17
N PHE A 237 -14.70 1.38 -17.98
CA PHE A 237 -14.58 0.28 -17.01
C PHE A 237 -14.77 0.75 -15.57
N LEU A 238 -14.21 1.91 -15.23
CA LEU A 238 -14.38 2.52 -13.90
C LEU A 238 -15.85 2.84 -13.63
N GLN A 239 -16.50 3.59 -14.52
CA GLN A 239 -17.90 3.99 -14.32
C GLN A 239 -18.85 2.77 -14.32
N GLN A 240 -18.71 1.86 -15.29
CA GLN A 240 -19.61 0.70 -15.41
C GLN A 240 -19.41 -0.31 -14.27
N SER A 241 -18.19 -0.52 -13.79
CA SER A 241 -17.95 -1.39 -12.63
C SER A 241 -18.59 -0.80 -11.36
N ALA A 242 -18.41 0.50 -11.11
CA ALA A 242 -19.04 1.16 -9.97
C ALA A 242 -20.57 1.11 -10.06
N HIS A 243 -21.13 1.36 -11.25
CA HIS A 243 -22.56 1.29 -11.50
C HIS A 243 -23.12 -0.12 -11.28
N LEU A 244 -22.43 -1.16 -11.78
CA LEU A 244 -22.83 -2.56 -11.59
C LEU A 244 -22.80 -2.97 -10.11
N ILE A 245 -21.76 -2.59 -9.37
CA ILE A 245 -21.67 -2.84 -7.93
C ILE A 245 -22.85 -2.17 -7.22
N MET A 246 -23.07 -0.89 -7.45
CA MET A 246 -24.14 -0.13 -6.78
C MET A 246 -25.54 -0.68 -7.06
N ASN A 247 -25.82 -1.10 -8.29
CA ASN A 247 -27.19 -1.47 -8.70
C ASN A 247 -27.51 -2.96 -8.58
N SER A 248 -26.51 -3.85 -8.66
CA SER A 248 -26.75 -5.29 -8.69
C SER A 248 -26.24 -6.03 -7.45
N HIS A 249 -25.22 -5.50 -6.77
CA HIS A 249 -24.59 -6.17 -5.64
C HIS A 249 -24.77 -5.44 -4.30
N GLY A 250 -24.82 -4.11 -4.33
CA GLY A 250 -24.83 -3.25 -3.15
C GLY A 250 -23.45 -2.68 -2.80
N PRO A 251 -23.41 -1.57 -2.03
CA PRO A 251 -22.17 -0.84 -1.74
C PRO A 251 -21.16 -1.65 -0.93
N ASP A 252 -21.62 -2.60 -0.11
CA ASP A 252 -20.75 -3.38 0.78
C ASP A 252 -20.21 -4.68 0.15
N TRP A 253 -20.66 -5.03 -1.06
CA TRP A 253 -20.36 -6.33 -1.67
C TRP A 253 -18.86 -6.64 -1.76
N LEU A 254 -18.04 -5.66 -2.16
CA LEU A 254 -16.58 -5.84 -2.25
C LEU A 254 -15.96 -6.24 -0.91
N TYR A 255 -16.44 -5.69 0.20
CA TYR A 255 -15.94 -6.00 1.53
C TYR A 255 -16.28 -7.43 1.94
N THR A 256 -17.45 -7.95 1.53
CA THR A 256 -17.86 -9.33 1.82
C THR A 256 -16.93 -10.37 1.19
N LEU A 257 -16.24 -10.02 0.10
CA LEU A 257 -15.31 -10.93 -0.59
C LEU A 257 -14.07 -11.27 0.26
N ARG A 258 -13.76 -10.49 1.31
CA ARG A 258 -12.75 -10.86 2.31
C ARG A 258 -13.05 -12.20 2.97
N SER A 259 -14.32 -12.54 3.16
CA SER A 259 -14.73 -13.82 3.76
C SER A 259 -14.96 -14.95 2.74
N ALA A 260 -15.01 -14.64 1.44
CA ALA A 260 -15.22 -15.63 0.39
C ALA A 260 -13.93 -16.46 0.11
N PRO A 261 -14.04 -17.72 -0.33
CA PRO A 261 -12.88 -18.47 -0.83
C PRO A 261 -12.20 -17.75 -2.01
N TYR A 262 -10.87 -17.84 -2.11
CA TYR A 262 -10.08 -17.11 -3.12
C TYR A 262 -10.62 -17.23 -4.55
N LEU A 263 -10.86 -18.45 -5.05
CA LEU A 263 -11.34 -18.64 -6.42
C LEU A 263 -12.73 -18.02 -6.64
N GLN A 264 -13.61 -18.08 -5.64
CA GLN A 264 -14.93 -17.46 -5.71
C GLN A 264 -14.84 -15.93 -5.73
N ALA A 265 -13.99 -15.35 -4.88
CA ALA A 265 -13.73 -13.91 -4.88
C ALA A 265 -13.15 -13.45 -6.22
N ARG A 266 -12.18 -14.19 -6.76
CA ARG A 266 -11.56 -13.91 -8.06
C ARG A 266 -12.58 -13.94 -9.20
N ASP A 267 -13.38 -15.00 -9.27
CA ASP A 267 -14.37 -15.15 -10.35
C ASP A 267 -15.51 -14.13 -10.21
N ALA A 268 -15.91 -13.78 -8.98
CA ALA A 268 -16.86 -12.72 -8.72
C ALA A 268 -16.34 -11.35 -9.22
N LEU A 269 -15.09 -10.99 -8.92
CA LEU A 269 -14.47 -9.77 -9.43
C LEU A 269 -14.40 -9.70 -10.96
N ARG A 270 -14.17 -10.84 -11.62
CA ARG A 270 -14.07 -10.92 -13.09
C ARG A 270 -15.38 -10.69 -13.83
N THR A 271 -16.51 -10.64 -13.11
CA THR A 271 -17.79 -10.22 -13.70
C THR A 271 -17.82 -8.70 -14.00
N LEU A 272 -16.91 -7.94 -13.38
CA LEU A 272 -16.86 -6.49 -13.53
C LEU A 272 -16.15 -6.08 -14.84
N PRO A 273 -16.64 -5.03 -15.54
CA PRO A 273 -15.99 -4.50 -16.73
C PRO A 273 -14.53 -4.10 -16.51
N GLY A 274 -13.63 -4.62 -17.34
CA GLY A 274 -12.20 -4.30 -17.27
C GLY A 274 -11.40 -5.11 -16.24
N VAL A 275 -12.03 -6.08 -15.56
CA VAL A 275 -11.37 -6.95 -14.58
C VAL A 275 -11.07 -8.33 -15.19
N GLY A 276 -9.84 -8.51 -15.66
CA GLY A 276 -9.31 -9.83 -16.05
C GLY A 276 -8.65 -10.58 -14.88
N LEU A 277 -8.08 -11.76 -15.15
CA LEU A 277 -7.39 -12.59 -14.13
C LEU A 277 -6.37 -11.79 -13.31
N LYS A 278 -5.47 -11.04 -13.98
CA LYS A 278 -4.45 -10.22 -13.31
C LYS A 278 -5.04 -9.17 -12.37
N VAL A 279 -6.05 -8.44 -12.81
CA VAL A 279 -6.66 -7.38 -11.98
C VAL A 279 -7.39 -8.02 -10.80
N ALA A 280 -8.14 -9.10 -11.03
CA ALA A 280 -8.81 -9.83 -9.96
C ALA A 280 -7.82 -10.37 -8.92
N ASP A 281 -6.72 -10.97 -9.34
CA ASP A 281 -5.70 -11.50 -8.41
C ASP A 281 -4.97 -10.39 -7.67
N CYS A 282 -4.71 -9.23 -8.28
CA CYS A 282 -4.18 -8.06 -7.55
C CYS A 282 -5.14 -7.64 -6.43
N VAL A 283 -6.44 -7.56 -6.71
CA VAL A 283 -7.44 -7.16 -5.71
C VAL A 283 -7.58 -8.21 -4.62
N CYS A 284 -7.61 -9.50 -4.99
CA CYS A 284 -7.61 -10.62 -4.05
C CYS A 284 -6.43 -10.55 -3.08
N LEU A 285 -5.22 -10.39 -3.61
CA LEU A 285 -3.99 -10.38 -2.83
C LEU A 285 -3.87 -9.14 -1.92
N MET A 286 -4.19 -7.96 -2.46
CA MET A 286 -3.84 -6.67 -1.85
C MET A 286 -4.98 -6.03 -1.06
N SER A 287 -6.20 -6.59 -1.08
CA SER A 287 -7.35 -6.01 -0.38
C SER A 287 -8.38 -7.01 0.15
N LEU A 288 -8.39 -8.27 -0.31
CA LEU A 288 -9.40 -9.27 0.07
C LEU A 288 -8.85 -10.43 0.92
N ASP A 289 -7.67 -10.27 1.51
CA ASP A 289 -7.07 -11.23 2.42
C ASP A 289 -6.83 -12.62 1.78
N LYS A 290 -6.48 -12.67 0.48
CA LYS A 290 -6.14 -13.90 -0.26
C LYS A 290 -4.63 -13.99 -0.48
N SER A 291 -3.89 -14.33 0.57
CA SER A 291 -2.42 -14.39 0.56
C SER A 291 -1.85 -15.38 -0.46
N GLU A 292 -2.65 -16.34 -0.93
CA GLU A 292 -2.31 -17.33 -1.94
C GLU A 292 -2.49 -16.84 -3.40
N ALA A 293 -3.12 -15.69 -3.61
CA ALA A 293 -3.34 -15.14 -4.94
C ALA A 293 -2.02 -14.67 -5.57
N VAL A 294 -1.75 -15.10 -6.82
CA VAL A 294 -0.49 -14.79 -7.53
C VAL A 294 -0.83 -14.05 -8.83
N PRO A 295 -0.77 -12.71 -8.86
CA PRO A 295 -1.12 -11.94 -10.04
C PRO A 295 -0.04 -12.08 -11.11
N VAL A 296 -0.28 -12.88 -12.15
CA VAL A 296 0.71 -13.11 -13.23
C VAL A 296 0.60 -12.02 -14.31
N ASP A 297 1.57 -11.11 -14.36
CA ASP A 297 1.74 -10.18 -15.48
C ASP A 297 2.95 -10.54 -16.35
N THR A 298 3.36 -9.64 -17.25
CA THR A 298 4.53 -9.85 -18.09
C THR A 298 5.83 -9.99 -17.30
N HIS A 299 6.01 -9.26 -16.19
CA HIS A 299 7.20 -9.39 -15.33
C HIS A 299 7.20 -10.75 -14.64
N VAL A 300 6.07 -11.15 -14.04
CA VAL A 300 5.94 -12.45 -13.35
C VAL A 300 6.15 -13.60 -14.32
N TRP A 301 5.62 -13.47 -15.53
CA TRP A 301 5.85 -14.44 -16.58
C TRP A 301 7.34 -14.52 -16.99
N GLN A 302 8.04 -13.38 -17.08
CA GLN A 302 9.49 -13.39 -17.32
C GLN A 302 10.26 -14.03 -16.17
N ILE A 303 9.91 -13.77 -14.91
CA ILE A 303 10.52 -14.39 -13.72
C ILE A 303 10.33 -15.91 -13.78
N ALA A 304 9.09 -16.38 -13.97
CA ALA A 304 8.77 -17.80 -14.07
C ALA A 304 9.61 -18.51 -15.16
N LYS A 305 9.77 -17.86 -16.33
CA LYS A 305 10.55 -18.41 -17.44
C LYS A 305 12.06 -18.35 -17.18
N ARG A 306 12.58 -17.22 -16.73
CA ARG A 306 14.01 -16.94 -16.56
C ARG A 306 14.62 -17.73 -15.40
N ASP A 307 13.93 -17.73 -14.27
CA ASP A 307 14.50 -18.14 -12.99
C ASP A 307 14.06 -19.55 -12.57
N TYR A 308 12.89 -20.02 -13.06
CA TYR A 308 12.31 -21.32 -12.68
C TYR A 308 12.20 -22.30 -13.83
N ASN A 309 12.50 -21.88 -15.06
CA ASN A 309 12.23 -22.64 -16.28
C ASN A 309 10.75 -23.10 -16.36
N CYS A 310 9.86 -22.43 -15.63
CA CYS A 310 8.43 -22.68 -15.65
C CYS A 310 7.86 -22.02 -16.90
N ALA A 311 7.00 -22.75 -17.62
CA ALA A 311 6.52 -22.35 -18.95
C ALA A 311 7.61 -22.18 -20.02
N ALA A 312 8.84 -22.65 -19.77
CA ALA A 312 9.91 -22.67 -20.75
C ALA A 312 9.75 -23.90 -21.65
N GLY A 313 8.98 -23.77 -22.73
CA GLY A 313 8.76 -24.92 -23.63
C GLY A 313 7.87 -24.70 -24.84
N HIS A 314 7.19 -23.55 -24.93
CA HIS A 314 6.31 -23.28 -26.06
C HIS A 314 6.70 -21.96 -26.71
N GLY A 315 6.75 -21.90 -28.04
CA GLY A 315 6.88 -20.66 -28.83
C GLY A 315 5.71 -19.70 -28.67
N GLN A 316 5.00 -19.74 -27.53
CA GLN A 316 3.89 -18.88 -27.18
C GLN A 316 4.41 -17.46 -26.97
N LYS A 317 3.84 -16.54 -27.76
CA LYS A 317 4.14 -15.10 -27.73
C LYS A 317 3.24 -14.33 -26.75
N THR A 318 2.20 -14.97 -26.20
CA THR A 318 1.16 -14.33 -25.39
C THR A 318 0.83 -15.14 -24.14
N LEU A 319 0.47 -14.44 -23.07
CA LEU A 319 0.01 -15.03 -21.81
C LEU A 319 -1.46 -15.43 -21.93
N THR A 320 -1.73 -16.72 -22.06
CA THR A 320 -3.10 -17.29 -22.11
C THR A 320 -3.62 -17.57 -20.69
N ASP A 321 -4.94 -17.66 -20.49
CA ASP A 321 -5.54 -18.00 -19.21
C ASP A 321 -5.04 -19.35 -18.65
N LYS A 322 -4.83 -20.35 -19.51
CA LYS A 322 -4.26 -21.64 -19.11
C LYS A 322 -2.86 -21.46 -18.54
N LEU A 323 -1.99 -20.79 -19.30
CA LEU A 323 -0.61 -20.54 -18.89
C LEU A 323 -0.53 -19.65 -17.62
N TYR A 324 -1.42 -18.67 -17.52
CA TYR A 324 -1.57 -17.83 -16.33
C TYR A 324 -1.82 -18.69 -15.09
N ASN A 325 -2.79 -19.60 -15.15
CA ASN A 325 -3.12 -20.48 -14.03
C ASN A 325 -1.99 -21.47 -13.71
N GLU A 326 -1.33 -22.04 -14.72
CA GLU A 326 -0.17 -22.94 -14.53
C GLU A 326 0.97 -22.25 -13.76
N ILE A 327 1.31 -21.01 -14.12
CA ILE A 327 2.33 -20.22 -13.41
C ILE A 327 1.90 -19.94 -11.97
N GLY A 328 0.63 -19.54 -11.77
CA GLY A 328 0.09 -19.30 -10.44
C GLY A 328 0.10 -20.56 -9.56
N ASP A 329 -0.31 -21.71 -10.10
CA ASP A 329 -0.34 -22.99 -9.40
C ASP A 329 1.07 -23.48 -9.06
N PHE A 330 2.03 -23.28 -9.97
CA PHE A 330 3.44 -23.54 -9.72
C PHE A 330 3.93 -22.78 -8.48
N PHE A 331 3.72 -21.46 -8.41
CA PHE A 331 4.17 -20.66 -7.28
C PHE A 331 3.40 -20.96 -5.99
N ARG A 332 2.09 -21.25 -6.07
CA ARG A 332 1.31 -21.73 -4.90
C ARG A 332 1.83 -23.05 -4.35
N LYS A 333 2.21 -23.99 -5.22
CA LYS A 333 2.81 -25.26 -4.81
C LYS A 333 4.19 -25.06 -4.16
N LEU A 334 4.95 -24.06 -4.63
CA LEU A 334 6.29 -23.77 -4.12
C LEU A 334 6.28 -23.06 -2.75
N TRP A 335 5.43 -22.05 -2.58
CA TRP A 335 5.46 -21.16 -1.40
C TRP A 335 4.23 -21.27 -0.48
N GLY A 336 3.28 -22.15 -0.80
CA GLY A 336 2.13 -22.43 0.05
C GLY A 336 1.13 -21.28 0.17
N CYS A 337 0.52 -21.14 1.36
CA CYS A 337 -0.62 -20.26 1.60
C CYS A 337 -0.30 -18.75 1.51
N TYR A 338 0.98 -18.35 1.53
CA TYR A 338 1.40 -16.97 1.31
C TYR A 338 2.18 -16.79 0.01
N ALA A 339 1.93 -17.62 -1.00
CA ALA A 339 2.63 -17.53 -2.29
C ALA A 339 2.53 -16.16 -2.97
N GLY A 340 1.42 -15.45 -2.80
CA GLY A 340 1.25 -14.09 -3.31
C GLY A 340 2.21 -13.08 -2.68
N TRP A 341 2.56 -13.27 -1.40
CA TRP A 341 3.51 -12.43 -0.69
C TRP A 341 4.94 -12.72 -1.16
N ALA A 342 5.33 -14.00 -1.23
CA ALA A 342 6.64 -14.42 -1.74
C ALA A 342 6.89 -13.90 -3.17
N HIS A 343 5.90 -14.10 -4.05
CA HIS A 343 5.89 -13.58 -5.40
C HIS A 343 6.14 -12.06 -5.45
N SER A 344 5.55 -11.30 -4.52
CA SER A 344 5.67 -9.84 -4.50
C SER A 344 7.08 -9.36 -4.17
N VAL A 345 7.86 -10.14 -3.41
CA VAL A 345 9.29 -9.89 -3.17
C VAL A 345 10.07 -9.99 -4.49
N LEU A 346 9.84 -11.05 -5.26
CA LEU A 346 10.52 -11.24 -6.56
C LEU A 346 10.09 -10.18 -7.58
N PHE A 347 8.80 -9.85 -7.62
CA PHE A 347 8.29 -8.77 -8.45
C PHE A 347 8.97 -7.45 -8.10
N CYS A 348 9.03 -7.09 -6.82
CA CYS A 348 9.75 -5.90 -6.35
C CYS A 348 11.21 -5.92 -6.80
N ALA A 349 11.87 -7.07 -6.71
CA ALA A 349 13.26 -7.25 -7.13
C ALA A 349 13.48 -7.15 -8.65
N ASP A 350 12.45 -7.34 -9.48
CA ASP A 350 12.55 -7.24 -10.94
C ASP A 350 12.34 -5.79 -11.44
N LEU A 351 11.72 -4.92 -10.63
CA LEU A 351 11.48 -3.53 -11.00
C LEU A 351 12.78 -2.76 -11.25
N LYS A 352 12.85 -2.06 -12.39
CA LYS A 352 14.01 -1.26 -12.81
C LYS A 352 14.50 -0.28 -11.72
N LYS A 353 13.58 0.31 -10.96
CA LYS A 353 13.87 1.26 -9.87
C LYS A 353 14.81 0.66 -8.81
N PHE A 354 14.74 -0.65 -8.58
CA PHE A 354 15.47 -1.32 -7.50
C PHE A 354 16.64 -2.19 -7.97
N GLN A 355 16.93 -2.22 -9.27
CA GLN A 355 18.05 -3.02 -9.82
C GLN A 355 19.40 -2.59 -9.23
N ASN A 356 19.58 -1.31 -8.90
CA ASN A 356 20.79 -0.80 -8.26
C ASN A 356 21.09 -1.49 -6.92
N LEU A 357 20.07 -1.93 -6.16
CA LEU A 357 20.28 -2.66 -4.90
C LEU A 357 20.99 -3.99 -5.14
N LYS A 358 20.66 -4.69 -6.23
CA LYS A 358 21.34 -5.92 -6.63
C LYS A 358 22.79 -5.63 -7.01
N GLU A 359 23.04 -4.57 -7.77
CA GLU A 359 24.40 -4.20 -8.18
C GLU A 359 25.29 -3.85 -6.99
N VAL A 360 24.76 -3.12 -6.01
CA VAL A 360 25.49 -2.76 -4.79
C VAL A 360 25.80 -4.02 -3.98
N ALA A 361 24.81 -4.88 -3.74
CA ALA A 361 25.01 -6.14 -3.01
C ALA A 361 26.08 -7.03 -3.65
N VAL A 362 26.05 -7.19 -4.98
CA VAL A 362 27.06 -7.98 -5.71
C VAL A 362 28.46 -7.37 -5.58
N LYS A 363 28.58 -6.03 -5.58
CA LYS A 363 29.87 -5.34 -5.36
C LYS A 363 30.38 -5.55 -3.93
N GLU A 364 29.50 -5.51 -2.94
CA GLU A 364 29.84 -5.75 -1.53
C GLU A 364 30.28 -7.18 -1.27
N GLU A 365 29.55 -8.18 -1.78
CA GLU A 365 29.95 -9.59 -1.69
C GLU A 365 31.32 -9.85 -2.33
N LYS A 366 31.59 -9.24 -3.50
CA LYS A 366 32.90 -9.34 -4.15
C LYS A 366 34.00 -8.73 -3.28
N LYS A 367 33.77 -7.55 -2.70
CA LYS A 367 34.72 -6.91 -1.77
C LYS A 367 34.97 -7.78 -0.54
N GLU A 368 33.94 -8.40 0.02
CA GLU A 368 34.07 -9.25 1.21
C GLU A 368 34.78 -10.58 0.88
N LYS A 369 34.50 -11.19 -0.28
CA LYS A 369 35.26 -12.34 -0.78
C LYS A 369 36.74 -12.00 -0.94
N ILE A 370 37.07 -10.84 -1.54
CA ILE A 370 38.47 -10.38 -1.68
C ILE A 370 39.13 -10.18 -0.30
N LYS A 371 38.43 -9.58 0.67
CA LYS A 371 38.92 -9.44 2.06
C LYS A 371 39.17 -10.79 2.74
N ARG A 372 38.26 -11.77 2.55
CA ARG A 372 38.43 -13.12 3.10
C ARG A 372 39.63 -13.85 2.46
N LEU A 373 39.83 -13.74 1.15
CA LEU A 373 40.99 -14.30 0.46
C LEU A 373 42.31 -13.66 0.94
N THR A 374 42.37 -12.32 1.02
CA THR A 374 43.58 -11.62 1.50
C THR A 374 43.92 -11.95 2.95
N ASN A 375 42.92 -12.08 3.84
CA ASN A 375 43.14 -12.51 5.22
C ASN A 375 43.61 -13.98 5.32
N ARG A 376 43.15 -14.86 4.42
CA ARG A 376 43.56 -16.27 4.37
C ARG A 376 44.99 -16.43 3.85
N THR A 377 45.41 -15.57 2.91
CA THR A 377 46.80 -15.50 2.43
C THR A 377 47.73 -14.99 3.53
N LYS A 378 47.37 -13.90 4.24
CA LYS A 378 48.16 -13.39 5.38
C LYS A 378 48.33 -14.42 6.50
N LYS A 379 47.28 -15.17 6.86
CA LYS A 379 47.37 -16.26 7.86
C LYS A 379 48.25 -17.43 7.42
N LYS A 380 48.35 -17.71 6.11
CA LYS A 380 49.26 -18.74 5.57
C LYS A 380 50.72 -18.28 5.57
N THR A 381 50.98 -16.99 5.33
CA THR A 381 52.34 -16.44 5.37
C THR A 381 52.89 -16.45 6.81
N VAL A 382 52.10 -16.03 7.80
CA VAL A 382 52.50 -16.04 9.23
C VAL A 382 52.79 -17.46 9.73
N LYS A 383 51.98 -18.46 9.37
CA LYS A 383 52.23 -19.87 9.74
C LYS A 383 53.46 -20.49 9.07
N LYS A 384 53.94 -19.91 7.96
CA LYS A 384 55.11 -20.41 7.26
C LYS A 384 56.40 -19.85 7.87
N GLU A 385 56.36 -18.61 8.34
CA GLU A 385 57.46 -17.97 9.08
C GLU A 385 57.65 -18.55 10.49
N GLU A 386 56.58 -19.04 11.14
CA GLU A 386 56.68 -19.72 12.45
C GLU A 386 57.11 -21.20 12.39
N GLY A 387 57.12 -21.81 11.19
CA GLY A 387 57.45 -23.23 11.00
C GLY A 387 58.85 -23.51 10.43
N GLU A 388 59.62 -22.48 10.10
CA GLU A 388 61.01 -22.59 9.60
C GLU A 388 62.04 -22.29 10.71
N GLY A 389 61.62 -22.34 11.98
CA GLY A 389 62.43 -22.03 13.16
C GLY A 389 62.65 -23.19 14.16
N GLU A 390 62.40 -24.44 13.78
CA GLU A 390 62.79 -25.64 14.55
C GLU A 390 63.90 -26.45 13.86
#